data_AF-A0ABD2QGK4-F1
#
_entry.id   AF-A0ABD2QGK4-F1
#
_cell.length_a   1.000
_cell.length_b   1.000
_cell.length_c   1.000
_cell.angle_alpha   90.00
_cell.angle_beta   90.00
_cell.angle_gamma   90.00
#
_symmetry.space_group_name_H-M   'P 1'
#
loop_
_entity.id
_entity.type
_entity.pdbx_description
1 polymer ?
#
loop_
_entity_poly.entity_id
_entity_poly.type
_entity_poly.pdbx_seq_one_letter_code
_entity_poly.pdbx_strand_id
1 'polypeptide(L)'
;MTSEVTTMEFINEFEEENSLLLTGTKNGSVRIWQDYVKNTARILTAWNAFDRMVPSKTRSSGLKHCWNAKRRQLWLAGDVHVIRLVDIQQEQNVLDLPTHEEACVSCLTRSKDGSMLLAGFGHGIVKMFDPRLPRTSCCVMQRSCSEENLWVNDVSFNANEDAVFSIDYYITESPMSQVLGIGTGGKKREVQLWSISDRGLAVRGRFRYMESFNREQISNPICMHLHPYY
;
A
#
# COMPACT_ATOMS: atom_id res chain seq x y z
N MET A 1 17.88 -17.24 -7.19
CA MET A 1 17.83 -15.99 -6.40
C MET A 1 16.39 -15.78 -5.95
N THR A 2 16.12 -15.78 -4.65
CA THR A 2 14.80 -15.48 -4.09
C THR A 2 14.63 -13.96 -3.97
N SER A 3 13.61 -13.40 -4.62
CA SER A 3 13.28 -11.97 -4.51
C SER A 3 12.44 -11.73 -3.25
N GLU A 4 12.67 -10.63 -2.55
CA GLU A 4 11.94 -10.23 -1.35
C GLU A 4 10.46 -9.97 -1.66
N VAL A 5 9.56 -10.41 -0.78
CA VAL A 5 8.13 -10.04 -0.85
C VAL A 5 7.98 -8.61 -0.34
N THR A 6 7.33 -7.74 -1.13
CA THR A 6 7.21 -6.30 -0.85
C THR A 6 5.79 -5.84 -0.61
N THR A 7 4.80 -6.69 -0.91
CA THR A 7 3.38 -6.41 -0.72
C THR A 7 2.60 -7.73 -0.66
N MET A 8 1.54 -7.76 0.15
CA MET A 8 0.65 -8.91 0.31
C MET A 8 -0.78 -8.40 0.54
N GLU A 9 -1.77 -9.10 -0.01
CA GLU A 9 -3.19 -8.78 0.17
C GLU A 9 -4.04 -10.05 0.02
N PHE A 10 -5.24 -10.08 0.60
CA PHE A 10 -6.18 -11.18 0.40
C PHE A 10 -7.12 -10.90 -0.77
N ILE A 11 -7.40 -11.93 -1.57
CA ILE A 11 -8.45 -11.93 -2.58
C ILE A 11 -9.53 -12.90 -2.10
N ASN A 12 -10.81 -12.54 -2.30
CA ASN A 12 -11.96 -13.31 -1.82
C ASN A 12 -11.95 -13.56 -0.31
N GLU A 13 -11.58 -12.54 0.48
CA GLU A 13 -11.38 -12.64 1.93
C GLU A 13 -12.60 -13.19 2.72
N PHE A 14 -13.82 -13.01 2.20
CA PHE A 14 -15.05 -13.47 2.82
C PHE A 14 -15.39 -14.94 2.52
N GLU A 15 -14.68 -15.58 1.60
CA GLU A 15 -14.91 -16.98 1.24
C GLU A 15 -13.85 -17.84 1.94
N GLU A 16 -14.11 -18.30 3.17
CA GLU A 16 -13.13 -19.03 3.99
C GLU A 16 -12.44 -20.20 3.26
N GLU A 17 -13.17 -20.89 2.37
CA GLU A 17 -12.64 -22.02 1.59
C GLU A 17 -11.92 -21.61 0.30
N ASN A 18 -12.18 -20.40 -0.22
CA ASN A 18 -11.69 -19.91 -1.51
C ASN A 18 -10.85 -18.63 -1.40
N SER A 19 -10.52 -18.19 -0.18
CA SER A 19 -9.62 -17.07 0.01
C SER A 19 -8.27 -17.37 -0.63
N LEU A 20 -7.72 -16.39 -1.32
CA LEU A 20 -6.45 -16.46 -2.01
C LEU A 20 -5.49 -15.42 -1.42
N LEU A 21 -4.21 -15.77 -1.35
CA LEU A 21 -3.17 -14.84 -0.93
C LEU A 21 -2.48 -14.28 -2.17
N LEU A 22 -2.58 -12.98 -2.36
CA LEU A 22 -1.83 -12.24 -3.39
C LEU A 22 -0.51 -11.77 -2.80
N THR A 23 0.59 -12.04 -3.51
CA THR A 23 1.94 -11.58 -3.13
C THR A 23 2.61 -10.89 -4.31
N GLY A 24 3.28 -9.77 -4.02
CA GLY A 24 4.14 -9.07 -4.96
C GLY A 24 5.57 -9.02 -4.46
N THR A 25 6.54 -9.19 -5.36
CA THR A 25 7.96 -9.20 -5.03
C THR A 25 8.70 -8.00 -5.58
N LYS A 26 9.89 -7.73 -5.03
CA LYS A 26 10.74 -6.61 -5.43
C LYS A 26 11.12 -6.59 -6.90
N ASN A 27 11.23 -7.76 -7.54
CA ASN A 27 11.52 -7.89 -8.97
C ASN A 27 10.28 -7.83 -9.88
N GLY A 28 9.09 -7.55 -9.34
CA GLY A 28 7.87 -7.37 -10.12
C GLY A 28 7.06 -8.64 -10.39
N SER A 29 7.38 -9.76 -9.74
CA SER A 29 6.55 -10.98 -9.85
C SER A 29 5.29 -10.82 -8.99
N VAL A 30 4.14 -11.11 -9.59
CA VAL A 30 2.86 -11.27 -8.91
C VAL A 30 2.57 -12.76 -8.82
N ARG A 31 2.13 -13.21 -7.64
CA ARG A 31 1.73 -14.60 -7.41
C ARG A 31 0.47 -14.65 -6.59
N ILE A 32 -0.46 -15.49 -7.01
CA ILE A 32 -1.68 -15.79 -6.28
C ILE A 32 -1.57 -17.22 -5.75
N TRP A 33 -1.74 -17.37 -4.44
CA TRP A 33 -1.62 -18.63 -3.73
C TRP A 33 -2.98 -19.11 -3.25
N GLN A 34 -3.22 -20.41 -3.39
CA GLN A 34 -4.38 -21.11 -2.86
C GLN A 34 -3.93 -22.07 -1.74
N ASP A 35 -4.86 -22.41 -0.84
CA ASP A 35 -4.63 -23.34 0.26
C ASP A 35 -3.47 -22.91 1.17
N TYR A 36 -3.23 -21.60 1.30
CA TYR A 36 -2.09 -21.02 2.02
C TYR A 36 -2.13 -21.25 3.55
N VAL A 37 -3.29 -21.61 4.10
CA VAL A 37 -3.45 -22.00 5.51
C VAL A 37 -3.12 -23.49 5.73
N LYS A 38 -3.23 -24.31 4.68
CA LYS A 38 -2.97 -25.75 4.72
C LYS A 38 -1.49 -26.02 4.42
N ASN A 39 -1.02 -27.22 4.74
CA ASN A 39 0.32 -27.69 4.33
C ASN A 39 0.40 -28.02 2.82
N THR A 40 -0.58 -27.60 2.02
CA THR A 40 -0.73 -27.87 0.59
C THR A 40 -0.73 -26.58 -0.24
N ALA A 41 -0.16 -25.50 0.29
CA ALA A 41 -0.09 -24.21 -0.38
C ALA A 41 0.49 -24.35 -1.78
N ARG A 42 -0.23 -23.81 -2.78
CA ARG A 42 0.17 -23.88 -4.18
C ARG A 42 -0.05 -22.55 -4.88
N ILE A 43 0.77 -22.29 -5.90
CA ILE A 43 0.57 -21.14 -6.78
C ILE A 43 -0.59 -21.48 -7.72
N LEU A 44 -1.64 -20.67 -7.66
CA LEU A 44 -2.77 -20.75 -8.59
C LEU A 44 -2.41 -20.12 -9.93
N THR A 45 -1.81 -18.93 -9.90
CA THR A 45 -1.27 -18.25 -11.08
C THR A 45 -0.13 -17.31 -10.68
N ALA A 46 0.75 -17.02 -11.63
CA ALA A 46 1.85 -16.10 -11.46
C ALA A 46 2.22 -15.43 -12.78
N TRP A 47 2.56 -14.15 -12.72
CA TRP A 47 3.01 -13.38 -13.88
C TRP A 47 3.99 -12.28 -13.44
N ASN A 48 4.60 -11.61 -14.41
CA ASN A 48 5.37 -10.39 -14.15
C ASN A 48 4.47 -9.17 -14.38
N ALA A 49 4.35 -8.30 -13.37
CA ALA A 49 3.56 -7.08 -13.47
C ALA A 49 4.07 -6.14 -14.57
N PHE A 50 5.39 -6.06 -14.71
CA PHE A 50 6.11 -5.18 -15.62
C PHE A 50 7.32 -5.91 -16.23
N ASP A 51 7.75 -5.47 -17.42
CA ASP A 51 8.90 -6.05 -18.11
C ASP A 51 10.21 -5.81 -17.34
N ARG A 52 10.31 -4.65 -16.68
CA ARG A 52 11.46 -4.25 -15.89
C ARG A 52 11.07 -3.34 -14.75
N MET A 53 11.56 -3.67 -13.56
CA MET A 53 11.54 -2.76 -12.41
C MET A 53 12.72 -1.78 -12.51
N VAL A 54 12.46 -0.49 -12.35
CA VAL A 54 13.39 0.63 -12.37
C VAL A 54 13.35 1.33 -11.00
N PRO A 55 14.19 0.90 -10.04
CA PRO A 55 14.22 1.51 -8.72
C PRO A 55 14.64 2.98 -8.75
N SER A 56 14.16 3.77 -7.80
CA SER A 56 14.66 5.12 -7.60
C SER A 56 16.12 5.13 -7.14
N LYS A 57 16.81 6.26 -7.36
CA LYS A 57 18.23 6.43 -7.04
C LYS A 57 18.59 6.14 -5.59
N THR A 58 17.70 6.46 -4.65
CA THR A 58 17.98 6.41 -3.21
C THR A 58 17.42 5.17 -2.52
N ARG A 59 16.22 4.71 -2.91
CA ARG A 59 15.53 3.60 -2.27
C ARG A 59 14.58 2.91 -3.24
N SER A 60 14.48 1.59 -3.11
CA SER A 60 13.56 0.72 -3.85
C SER A 60 12.30 0.47 -3.04
N SER A 61 11.13 0.64 -3.65
CA SER A 61 9.82 0.26 -3.09
C SER A 61 9.48 -1.20 -3.38
N GLY A 62 10.05 -1.76 -4.46
CA GLY A 62 9.65 -3.04 -5.03
C GLY A 62 8.31 -2.94 -5.75
N LEU A 63 7.56 -4.04 -5.84
CA LEU A 63 6.20 -4.03 -6.36
C LEU A 63 5.21 -3.61 -5.26
N LYS A 64 4.20 -2.83 -5.64
CA LYS A 64 3.04 -2.47 -4.83
C LYS A 64 1.78 -2.82 -5.60
N HIS A 65 0.77 -3.33 -4.89
CA HIS A 65 -0.52 -3.64 -5.46
C HIS A 65 -1.67 -3.15 -4.59
N CYS A 66 -2.84 -2.99 -5.18
CA CYS A 66 -4.08 -2.68 -4.49
C CYS A 66 -5.26 -3.38 -5.19
N TRP A 67 -5.95 -4.26 -4.48
CA TRP A 67 -7.05 -5.07 -4.99
C TRP A 67 -8.40 -4.34 -4.92
N ASN A 68 -9.20 -4.53 -5.97
CA ASN A 68 -10.59 -4.08 -6.02
C ASN A 68 -11.51 -5.28 -6.21
N ALA A 69 -11.94 -5.88 -5.09
CA ALA A 69 -12.84 -7.03 -5.09
C ALA A 69 -14.13 -6.79 -5.89
N LYS A 70 -14.74 -5.60 -5.77
CA LYS A 70 -16.00 -5.26 -6.43
C LYS A 70 -15.90 -5.26 -7.96
N ARG A 71 -14.75 -4.86 -8.50
CA ARG A 71 -14.51 -4.78 -9.95
C ARG A 71 -13.60 -5.88 -10.49
N ARG A 72 -13.09 -6.76 -9.62
CA ARG A 72 -12.09 -7.79 -9.96
C ARG A 72 -10.84 -7.22 -10.63
N GLN A 73 -10.43 -6.04 -10.18
CA GLN A 73 -9.36 -5.26 -10.76
C GLN A 73 -8.17 -5.21 -9.81
N LEU A 74 -6.97 -5.32 -10.35
CA LEU A 74 -5.73 -5.19 -9.60
C LEU A 74 -4.93 -4.00 -10.11
N TRP A 75 -4.64 -3.07 -9.21
CA TRP A 75 -3.69 -2.00 -9.45
C TRP A 75 -2.28 -2.46 -9.11
N LEU A 76 -1.32 -2.14 -9.97
CA LEU A 76 0.10 -2.50 -9.84
C LEU A 76 0.95 -1.25 -10.03
N ALA A 77 1.91 -1.01 -9.16
CA ALA A 77 2.92 0.05 -9.29
C ALA A 77 4.18 -0.32 -8.50
N GLY A 78 5.06 0.65 -8.24
CA GLY A 78 6.24 0.45 -7.42
C GLY A 78 7.46 1.13 -8.02
N ASP A 79 8.54 0.36 -8.18
CA ASP A 79 9.74 0.76 -8.92
C ASP A 79 9.49 0.81 -10.44
N VAL A 80 8.56 1.65 -10.88
CA VAL A 80 8.19 1.93 -12.27
C VAL A 80 7.54 3.33 -12.35
N HIS A 81 7.50 3.95 -13.54
CA HIS A 81 6.90 5.27 -13.74
C HIS A 81 5.44 5.23 -14.25
N VAL A 82 4.78 4.09 -14.06
CA VAL A 82 3.40 3.86 -14.46
C VAL A 82 2.63 3.12 -13.35
N ILE A 83 1.34 3.39 -13.24
CA ILE A 83 0.41 2.61 -12.44
C ILE A 83 -0.48 1.83 -13.40
N ARG A 84 -0.39 0.50 -13.33
CA ARG A 84 -1.08 -0.43 -14.23
C ARG A 84 -2.37 -0.95 -13.60
N LEU A 85 -3.43 -1.01 -14.39
CA LEU A 85 -4.69 -1.67 -14.08
C LEU A 85 -4.76 -2.99 -14.83
N VAL A 86 -4.97 -4.07 -14.10
CA VAL A 86 -5.19 -5.41 -14.67
C VAL A 86 -6.59 -5.87 -14.31
N ASP A 87 -7.33 -6.36 -15.31
CA ASP A 87 -8.54 -7.14 -15.08
C ASP A 87 -8.11 -8.58 -14.77
N ILE A 88 -8.34 -9.02 -13.53
CA ILE A 88 -7.92 -10.34 -13.08
C ILE A 88 -8.85 -11.44 -13.62
N GLN A 89 -10.10 -11.11 -13.97
CA GLN A 89 -11.01 -12.08 -14.57
C GLN A 89 -10.62 -12.40 -16.02
N GLN A 90 -10.15 -11.39 -16.76
CA GLN A 90 -9.69 -11.57 -18.15
C GLN A 90 -8.19 -11.82 -18.25
N GLU A 91 -7.45 -11.70 -17.15
CA GLU A 91 -5.99 -11.75 -17.08
C GLU A 91 -5.32 -10.77 -18.06
N GLN A 92 -5.89 -9.57 -18.21
CA GLN A 92 -5.47 -8.59 -19.21
C GLN A 92 -5.15 -7.23 -18.61
N ASN A 93 -4.11 -6.59 -19.16
CA ASN A 93 -3.85 -5.19 -18.89
C ASN A 93 -4.97 -4.34 -19.53
N VAL A 94 -5.62 -3.53 -18.70
CA VAL A 94 -6.68 -2.61 -19.10
C VAL A 94 -6.11 -1.22 -19.40
N LEU A 95 -5.24 -0.71 -18.54
CA LEU A 95 -4.79 0.68 -18.56
C LEU A 95 -3.42 0.85 -17.88
N ASP A 96 -2.59 1.74 -18.43
CA ASP A 96 -1.37 2.22 -17.76
C ASP A 96 -1.47 3.74 -17.55
N LEU A 97 -1.51 4.19 -16.31
CA LEU A 97 -1.53 5.60 -15.94
C LEU A 97 -0.09 6.10 -15.76
N PRO A 98 0.37 7.12 -16.51
CA PRO A 98 1.69 7.69 -16.29
C PRO A 98 1.75 8.41 -14.94
N THR A 99 2.77 8.15 -14.13
CA THR A 99 2.94 8.84 -12.84
C THR A 99 3.46 10.26 -13.02
N HIS A 100 4.22 10.51 -14.09
CA HIS A 100 5.01 11.72 -14.31
C HIS A 100 5.96 12.05 -13.16
N GLU A 101 6.46 11.02 -12.47
CA GLU A 101 7.40 11.14 -11.35
C GLU A 101 8.63 10.25 -11.56
N GLU A 102 9.82 10.75 -11.24
CA GLU A 102 11.06 9.97 -11.25
C GLU A 102 11.18 9.03 -10.04
N ALA A 103 10.47 9.32 -8.95
CA ALA A 103 10.45 8.44 -7.80
C ALA A 103 9.47 7.28 -7.99
N CYS A 104 9.78 6.19 -7.29
CA CYS A 104 8.93 5.02 -7.20
C CYS A 104 7.66 5.36 -6.40
N VAL A 105 6.60 4.62 -6.72
CA VAL A 105 5.39 4.58 -5.92
C VAL A 105 5.69 3.77 -4.66
N SER A 106 5.58 4.39 -3.49
CA SER A 106 5.87 3.76 -2.20
C SER A 106 4.66 3.03 -1.63
N CYS A 107 3.46 3.53 -1.88
CA CYS A 107 2.19 3.00 -1.39
C CYS A 107 1.05 3.34 -2.36
N LEU A 108 0.00 2.52 -2.36
CA LEU A 108 -1.19 2.64 -3.19
C LEU A 108 -2.42 2.36 -2.35
N THR A 109 -3.48 3.14 -2.56
CA THR A 109 -4.80 2.84 -2.01
C THR A 109 -5.90 3.28 -2.96
N ARG A 110 -7.11 2.77 -2.75
CA ARG A 110 -8.28 3.01 -3.58
C ARG A 110 -9.38 3.68 -2.75
N SER A 111 -10.16 4.54 -3.37
CA SER A 111 -11.39 5.06 -2.74
C SER A 111 -12.37 3.92 -2.44
N LYS A 112 -13.26 4.10 -1.46
CA LYS A 112 -14.21 3.08 -1.04
C LYS A 112 -15.07 2.57 -2.21
N ASP A 113 -15.56 3.47 -3.05
CA ASP A 113 -16.36 3.17 -4.23
C ASP A 113 -15.57 2.56 -5.41
N GLY A 114 -14.25 2.79 -5.42
CA GLY A 114 -13.30 2.27 -6.41
C GLY A 114 -13.19 3.08 -7.67
N SER A 115 -13.68 4.31 -7.65
CA SER A 115 -13.54 5.24 -8.75
C SER A 115 -12.18 5.91 -8.80
N MET A 116 -11.55 6.16 -7.64
CA MET A 116 -10.28 6.89 -7.53
C MET A 116 -9.16 6.03 -6.98
N LEU A 117 -7.93 6.36 -7.37
CA LEU A 117 -6.70 5.76 -6.88
C LEU A 117 -5.80 6.84 -6.28
N LEU A 118 -5.21 6.57 -5.12
CA LEU A 118 -4.26 7.46 -4.46
C LEU A 118 -2.89 6.76 -4.39
N ALA A 119 -1.84 7.48 -4.73
CA ALA A 119 -0.47 6.98 -4.76
C ALA A 119 0.46 7.90 -3.98
N GLY A 120 1.22 7.33 -3.05
CA GLY A 120 2.34 7.99 -2.38
C GLY A 120 3.65 7.69 -3.10
N PHE A 121 4.56 8.65 -3.09
CA PHE A 121 5.86 8.53 -3.76
C PHE A 121 7.01 8.62 -2.77
N GLY A 122 8.14 8.00 -3.13
CA GLY A 122 9.33 7.95 -2.27
C GLY A 122 10.02 9.29 -2.00
N HIS A 123 9.55 10.38 -2.62
CA HIS A 123 10.07 11.75 -2.44
C HIS A 123 9.05 12.70 -1.82
N GLY A 124 7.99 12.18 -1.19
CA GLY A 124 7.09 13.03 -0.40
C GLY A 124 5.94 13.65 -1.17
N ILE A 125 5.73 13.27 -2.43
CA ILE A 125 4.54 13.66 -3.19
C ILE A 125 3.45 12.59 -3.01
N VAL A 126 2.20 13.05 -3.00
CA VAL A 126 1.00 12.22 -3.11
C VAL A 126 0.19 12.70 -4.32
N LYS A 127 -0.26 11.76 -5.15
CA LYS A 127 -1.12 12.03 -6.30
C LYS A 127 -2.40 11.22 -6.22
N MET A 128 -3.49 11.82 -6.68
CA MET A 128 -4.78 11.16 -6.88
C MET A 128 -5.08 11.06 -8.36
N PHE A 129 -5.51 9.88 -8.78
CA PHE A 129 -5.80 9.53 -10.15
C PHE A 129 -7.26 9.15 -10.33
N ASP A 130 -7.88 9.71 -11.37
CA ASP A 130 -9.15 9.22 -11.92
C ASP A 130 -8.85 8.43 -13.21
N PRO A 131 -9.00 7.09 -13.20
CA PRO A 131 -8.69 6.24 -14.35
C PRO A 131 -9.69 6.38 -15.51
N ARG A 132 -10.80 7.10 -15.31
CA ARG A 132 -11.80 7.35 -16.35
C ARG A 132 -11.40 8.52 -17.26
N LEU A 133 -10.45 9.34 -16.83
CA LEU A 133 -9.96 10.49 -17.57
C LEU A 133 -8.84 10.09 -18.55
N PRO A 134 -8.59 10.90 -19.60
CA PRO A 134 -7.46 10.71 -20.49
C PRO A 134 -6.12 10.67 -19.74
N ARG A 135 -5.15 9.91 -20.26
CA ARG A 135 -3.82 9.71 -19.63
C ARG A 135 -3.05 11.01 -19.36
N THR A 136 -3.35 12.08 -20.10
CA THR A 136 -2.73 13.41 -19.94
C THR A 136 -3.32 14.22 -18.79
N SER A 137 -4.50 13.87 -18.30
CA SER A 137 -5.23 14.61 -17.26
C SER A 137 -5.81 13.70 -16.18
N CYS A 138 -5.34 12.45 -16.11
CA CYS A 138 -5.82 11.47 -15.14
C CYS A 138 -5.37 11.79 -13.71
N CYS A 139 -4.28 12.55 -13.54
CA CYS A 139 -3.87 13.07 -12.25
C CYS A 139 -4.74 14.29 -11.89
N VAL A 140 -5.73 14.08 -11.02
CA VAL A 140 -6.72 15.10 -10.64
C VAL A 140 -6.28 15.93 -9.42
N MET A 141 -5.31 15.44 -8.66
CA MET A 141 -4.72 16.16 -7.52
C MET A 141 -3.28 15.73 -7.31
N GLN A 142 -2.44 16.69 -6.95
CA GLN A 142 -1.07 16.48 -6.51
C GLN A 142 -0.79 17.35 -5.29
N ARG A 143 -0.16 16.78 -4.26
CA ARG A 143 0.30 17.51 -3.07
C ARG A 143 1.71 17.08 -2.68
N SER A 144 2.52 18.04 -2.29
CA SER A 144 3.78 17.76 -1.58
C SER A 144 3.48 17.70 -0.08
N CYS A 145 3.98 16.66 0.56
CA CYS A 145 3.74 16.37 1.97
C CYS A 145 4.85 16.93 2.87
N SER A 146 6.02 17.23 2.32
CA SER A 146 7.16 17.83 3.04
C SER A 146 8.05 18.61 2.08
N GLU A 147 8.65 19.71 2.54
CA GLU A 147 9.71 20.40 1.79
C GLU A 147 11.00 19.57 1.67
N GLU A 148 11.21 18.62 2.59
CA GLU A 148 12.42 17.79 2.68
C GLU A 148 12.37 16.50 1.83
N ASN A 149 11.38 16.34 0.95
CA ASN A 149 11.19 15.16 0.09
C ASN A 149 11.22 13.81 0.84
N LEU A 150 10.54 13.74 1.98
CA LEU A 150 10.52 12.57 2.85
C LEU A 150 9.72 11.40 2.25
N TRP A 151 10.05 10.17 2.61
CA TRP A 151 9.39 8.97 2.08
C TRP A 151 7.95 8.84 2.59
N VAL A 152 6.97 8.79 1.68
CA VAL A 152 5.57 8.50 2.04
C VAL A 152 5.45 7.02 2.38
N ASN A 153 5.10 6.69 3.63
CA ASN A 153 4.98 5.29 4.04
C ASN A 153 3.61 4.71 3.70
N ASP A 154 2.55 5.51 3.82
CA ASP A 154 1.19 5.05 3.62
C ASP A 154 0.24 6.18 3.20
N VAL A 155 -0.83 5.80 2.50
CA VAL A 155 -1.90 6.68 2.04
C VAL A 155 -3.25 6.01 2.22
N SER A 156 -4.25 6.75 2.67
CA SER A 156 -5.63 6.28 2.87
C SER A 156 -6.62 7.36 2.44
N PHE A 157 -7.84 6.97 2.12
CA PHE A 157 -8.97 7.90 2.11
C PHE A 157 -9.49 8.08 3.55
N ASN A 158 -10.08 9.24 3.85
CA ASN A 158 -10.93 9.40 5.03
C ASN A 158 -12.39 9.08 4.68
N ALA A 159 -13.26 9.15 5.68
CA ALA A 159 -14.69 8.92 5.53
C ALA A 159 -15.40 9.89 4.57
N ASN A 160 -14.82 11.07 4.36
CA ASN A 160 -15.31 12.09 3.41
C ASN A 160 -14.71 11.92 2.01
N GLU A 161 -13.94 10.86 1.77
CA GLU A 161 -13.19 10.61 0.54
C GLU A 161 -12.08 11.65 0.24
N ASP A 162 -11.64 12.41 1.24
CA ASP A 162 -10.42 13.20 1.14
C ASP A 162 -9.20 12.29 1.31
N ALA A 163 -8.13 12.63 0.58
CA ALA A 163 -6.84 11.96 0.72
C ALA A 163 -6.17 12.29 2.05
N VAL A 164 -5.83 11.26 2.82
CA VAL A 164 -5.02 11.31 4.03
C VAL A 164 -3.72 10.54 3.80
N PHE A 165 -2.59 11.06 4.25
CA PHE A 165 -1.28 10.47 4.00
C PHE A 165 -0.37 10.56 5.21
N SER A 166 0.59 9.66 5.26
CA SER A 166 1.55 9.59 6.35
C SER A 166 2.99 9.57 5.86
N ILE A 167 3.78 10.49 6.42
CA ILE A 167 5.24 10.51 6.37
C ILE A 167 5.69 10.01 7.74
N ASP A 168 6.61 9.04 7.78
CA ASP A 168 7.12 8.37 9.00
C ASP A 168 6.15 7.43 9.75
N TYR A 169 4.84 7.65 9.70
CA TYR A 169 3.83 6.83 10.36
C TYR A 169 2.99 6.07 9.30
N TYR A 170 2.05 5.22 9.74
CA TYR A 170 1.01 4.62 8.90
C TYR A 170 -0.34 5.27 9.28
N ILE A 171 -1.23 5.45 8.31
CA ILE A 171 -2.58 5.96 8.58
C ILE A 171 -3.56 4.94 8.03
N THR A 172 -4.44 4.48 8.92
CA THR A 172 -5.47 3.48 8.64
C THR A 172 -6.84 4.12 8.91
N GLU A 173 -7.88 3.63 8.24
CA GLU A 173 -9.26 4.03 8.52
C GLU A 173 -9.94 2.93 9.36
N SER A 174 -10.61 3.31 10.45
CA SER A 174 -11.40 2.39 11.29
C SER A 174 -12.79 2.17 10.69
N PRO A 175 -13.44 1.01 10.94
CA PRO A 175 -14.84 0.75 10.60
C PRO A 175 -15.82 1.83 11.07
N MET A 176 -15.46 2.58 12.13
CA MET A 176 -16.26 3.69 12.66
C MET A 176 -16.02 5.04 11.95
N SER A 177 -15.45 5.05 10.74
CA SER A 177 -15.17 6.29 9.99
C SER A 177 -14.19 7.24 10.70
N GLN A 178 -13.40 6.72 11.65
CA GLN A 178 -12.34 7.47 12.31
C GLN A 178 -11.02 7.14 11.65
N VAL A 179 -10.27 8.17 11.25
CA VAL A 179 -8.91 7.99 10.75
C VAL A 179 -7.99 7.73 11.95
N LEU A 180 -7.44 6.52 12.00
CA LEU A 180 -6.52 6.07 13.03
C LEU A 180 -5.09 6.01 12.48
N GLY A 181 -4.20 6.82 13.02
CA GLY A 181 -2.77 6.71 12.73
C GLY A 181 -2.10 5.63 13.59
N ILE A 182 -1.22 4.83 13.01
CA ILE A 182 -0.33 3.91 13.74
C ILE A 182 1.08 4.18 13.26
N GLY A 183 2.02 4.49 14.14
CA GLY A 183 3.40 4.53 13.66
C GLY A 183 4.42 4.59 14.76
N THR A 184 5.69 4.66 14.38
CA THR A 184 6.76 4.66 15.36
C THR A 184 6.84 6.02 16.02
N GLY A 185 6.48 6.14 17.30
CA GLY A 185 6.73 7.37 18.04
C GLY A 185 8.21 7.69 17.94
N GLY A 186 8.61 8.96 17.91
CA GLY A 186 10.01 9.39 17.71
C GLY A 186 11.07 8.80 18.68
N LYS A 187 10.70 7.89 19.58
CA LYS A 187 11.57 7.02 20.36
C LYS A 187 11.64 5.63 19.72
N LYS A 188 12.87 5.11 19.53
CA LYS A 188 13.09 3.73 19.06
C LYS A 188 12.18 2.74 19.82
N ARG A 189 11.59 1.79 19.08
CA ARG A 189 10.77 0.66 19.60
C ARG A 189 9.38 1.05 20.12
N GLU A 190 8.95 2.31 20.01
CA GLU A 190 7.63 2.76 20.43
C GLU A 190 6.68 2.83 19.24
N VAL A 191 5.52 2.19 19.33
CA VAL A 191 4.39 2.34 18.41
C VAL A 191 3.33 3.21 19.08
N GLN A 192 2.82 4.20 18.38
CA GLN A 192 1.80 5.11 18.86
C GLN A 192 0.56 4.99 17.99
N LEU A 193 -0.59 4.88 18.64
CA LEU A 193 -1.90 4.98 18.01
C LEU A 193 -2.40 6.41 18.15
N TRP A 194 -2.98 6.93 17.09
CA TRP A 194 -3.48 8.30 16.99
C TRP A 194 -4.88 8.28 16.40
N SER A 195 -5.72 9.25 16.77
CA SER A 195 -6.96 9.56 16.04
C SER A 195 -6.85 10.96 15.45
N ILE A 196 -7.28 11.12 14.19
CA ILE A 196 -7.44 12.42 13.54
C ILE A 196 -8.90 12.86 13.71
N SER A 197 -9.10 14.10 14.16
CA SER A 197 -10.41 14.74 14.26
C SER A 197 -10.31 16.22 13.89
N ASP A 198 -11.44 16.92 13.76
CA ASP A 198 -11.49 18.37 13.54
C ASP A 198 -10.72 19.18 14.61
N ARG A 199 -10.52 18.58 15.78
CA ARG A 199 -9.76 19.17 16.91
C ARG A 199 -8.25 18.89 16.84
N GLY A 200 -7.78 18.24 15.78
CA GLY A 200 -6.39 17.86 15.56
C GLY A 200 -6.08 16.39 15.88
N LEU A 201 -4.78 16.11 15.98
CA LEU A 201 -4.20 14.79 16.21
C LEU A 201 -4.20 14.46 17.73
N ALA A 202 -4.77 13.33 18.13
CA ALA A 202 -4.77 12.88 19.53
C ALA A 202 -4.16 11.48 19.66
N VAL A 203 -3.21 11.29 20.60
CA VAL A 203 -2.67 9.96 20.92
C VAL A 203 -3.74 9.14 21.67
N ARG A 204 -4.05 7.95 21.15
CA ARG A 204 -5.00 7.00 21.75
C ARG A 204 -4.33 5.87 22.52
N GLY A 205 -3.11 5.50 22.14
CA GLY A 205 -2.40 4.39 22.76
C GLY A 205 -0.93 4.40 22.43
N ARG A 206 -0.14 3.71 23.26
CA ARG A 206 1.29 3.55 23.05
C ARG A 206 1.68 2.12 23.41
N PHE A 207 2.42 1.47 22.53
CA PHE A 207 2.99 0.16 22.74
C PHE A 207 4.50 0.27 22.59
N ARG A 208 5.24 -0.53 23.35
CA ARG A 208 6.70 -0.63 23.20
C ARG A 208 7.07 -2.08 22.99
N TYR A 209 7.80 -2.36 21.93
CA TYR A 209 8.41 -3.69 21.74
C TYR A 209 9.52 -3.87 22.76
N MET A 210 9.33 -4.86 23.64
CA MET A 210 10.30 -5.25 24.65
C MET A 210 11.14 -6.42 24.13
N GLU A 211 12.41 -6.47 24.52
CA GLU A 211 13.34 -7.53 24.11
C GLU A 211 12.95 -8.86 24.78
N SER A 212 12.98 -9.95 24.01
CA SER A 212 12.79 -11.30 24.57
C SER A 212 14.10 -11.88 25.12
N PHE A 213 15.26 -11.46 24.60
CA PHE A 213 16.58 -11.78 25.12
C PHE A 213 17.59 -10.67 24.79
N ASN A 214 18.59 -10.53 25.65
CA ASN A 214 19.62 -9.49 25.78
C ASN A 214 20.47 -9.23 24.51
N ARG A 215 19.84 -8.81 23.42
CA ARG A 215 20.46 -8.33 22.19
C ARG A 215 19.75 -7.04 21.80
N GLU A 216 20.48 -5.94 21.83
CA GLU A 216 20.03 -4.58 21.46
C GLU A 216 19.59 -4.42 19.99
N GLN A 217 19.30 -5.51 19.27
CA GLN A 217 19.07 -5.56 17.82
C GLN A 217 17.60 -5.51 17.39
N ILE A 218 16.70 -4.90 18.16
CA ILE A 218 15.36 -4.57 17.63
C ILE A 218 15.42 -3.22 16.91
N SER A 219 15.35 -3.26 15.58
CA SER A 219 15.09 -2.09 14.73
C SER A 219 13.64 -1.61 14.89
N ASN A 220 13.33 -0.42 14.38
CA ASN A 220 11.94 0.05 14.35
C ASN A 220 11.02 -0.98 13.65
N PRO A 221 9.76 -1.13 14.11
CA PRO A 221 8.82 -2.04 13.48
C PRO A 221 8.60 -1.66 12.02
N ILE A 222 8.66 -2.68 11.15
CA ILE A 222 8.65 -2.52 9.69
C ILE A 222 7.32 -2.90 9.03
N CYS A 223 6.40 -3.53 9.78
CA CYS A 223 5.07 -3.93 9.31
C CYS A 223 4.07 -3.73 10.45
N MET A 224 2.99 -3.01 10.17
CA MET A 224 1.86 -2.78 11.07
C MET A 224 0.60 -2.82 10.20
N HIS A 225 -0.44 -3.52 10.68
CA HIS A 225 -1.71 -3.64 9.98
C HIS A 225 -2.81 -3.78 11.02
N LEU A 226 -3.97 -3.17 10.77
CA LEU A 226 -5.17 -3.37 11.59
C LEU A 226 -5.98 -4.53 11.05
N HIS A 227 -6.76 -5.15 11.91
CA HIS A 227 -7.76 -6.09 11.43
C HIS A 227 -8.84 -5.31 10.66
N PRO A 228 -9.28 -5.77 9.47
CA PRO A 228 -10.20 -4.99 8.63
C PRO A 228 -11.58 -4.74 9.27
N TYR A 229 -11.93 -5.49 10.33
CA TYR A 229 -13.22 -5.38 11.03
C TYR A 229 -13.15 -4.70 12.40
N TYR A 230 -11.99 -4.18 12.82
CA TYR A 230 -11.83 -3.50 14.12
C TYR A 230 -11.39 -2.04 13.97
#